data_AF-A0A382SNB8-F1
#
_entry.id   AF-A0A382SNB8-F1
#
_cell.length_a   1.000
_cell.length_b   1.000
_cell.length_c   1.000
_cell.angle_alpha   90.00
_cell.angle_beta   90.00
_cell.angle_gamma   90.00
#
_symmetry.space_group_name_H-M   'P 1'
#
loop_
_entity.id
_entity.type
_entity.pdbx_description
1 polymer ?
#
loop_
_entity_poly.entity_id
_entity_poly.type
_entity_poly.pdbx_seq_one_letter_code
_entity_poly.pdbx_strand_id
1 'polypeptide(L)'
;MKIAFLTAGGIAPCLSASIGALIEAYNILAPEAELVGYLHGYRGLLLGNKIEIPASIREKTNILYEFGGSPIGNSRIKLTNAENCIKRGYIKKGEDPLKIAAKQLMKDGINILHTIGGDDTNTMAAQLSFYLNKNNYNLTVVGLPKTVDNDVYPITQTLGAWTAAEQGAIFFENIANENTTSSRQLIIHEVMGRHCGWLTAYTAKEYHDRLKKRNFLPELLIDQQRWDVDAVYIPEMDIDFDAECN
;
A
#
# COMPACT_ATOMS: atom_id res chain seq x y z
N MET A 1 27.73 0.35 -6.51
CA MET A 1 26.68 0.82 -5.56
C MET A 1 25.59 -0.23 -5.55
N LYS A 2 25.03 -0.57 -4.38
CA LYS A 2 23.96 -1.55 -4.25
C LYS A 2 22.70 -0.93 -3.67
N ILE A 3 21.58 -1.14 -4.34
CA ILE A 3 20.28 -0.57 -4.01
C ILE A 3 19.33 -1.72 -3.69
N ALA A 4 18.66 -1.64 -2.56
CA ALA A 4 17.68 -2.62 -2.13
C ALA A 4 16.26 -2.07 -2.16
N PHE A 5 15.31 -2.92 -2.52
CA PHE A 5 13.87 -2.68 -2.43
C PHE A 5 13.25 -3.60 -1.39
N LEU A 6 12.30 -3.09 -0.60
CA LEU A 6 11.41 -3.90 0.22
C LEU A 6 10.00 -3.34 0.19
N THR A 7 9.00 -4.23 0.24
CA THR A 7 7.60 -3.85 0.46
C THR A 7 7.13 -4.40 1.80
N ALA A 8 6.35 -3.60 2.53
CA ALA A 8 5.89 -3.96 3.87
C ALA A 8 4.47 -3.42 4.18
N GLY A 9 3.80 -4.06 5.14
CA GLY A 9 2.49 -3.64 5.63
C GLY A 9 1.31 -4.31 4.91
N GLY A 10 0.18 -3.61 4.77
CA GLY A 10 -0.94 -4.04 3.93
C GLY A 10 -0.63 -3.87 2.44
N ILE A 11 -1.17 -4.74 1.58
CA ILE A 11 -1.05 -4.59 0.13
C ILE A 11 -1.83 -3.34 -0.31
N ALA A 12 -1.30 -2.63 -1.30
CA ALA A 12 -2.00 -1.57 -2.02
C ALA A 12 -1.74 -1.75 -3.53
N PRO A 13 -2.65 -1.29 -4.40
CA PRO A 13 -2.53 -1.42 -5.86
C PRO A 13 -1.48 -0.44 -6.43
N CYS A 14 -0.21 -0.64 -6.07
CA CYS A 14 0.91 0.17 -6.53
C CYS A 14 2.27 -0.53 -6.38
N LEU A 15 2.36 -1.65 -5.66
CA LEU A 15 3.63 -2.22 -5.21
C LEU A 15 4.50 -2.72 -6.39
N SER A 16 3.95 -3.49 -7.33
CA SER A 16 4.67 -3.89 -8.55
C SER A 16 5.09 -2.68 -9.38
N ALA A 17 4.17 -1.76 -9.66
CA ALA A 17 4.42 -0.54 -10.41
C ALA A 17 5.52 0.33 -9.77
N SER A 18 5.54 0.44 -8.44
CA SER A 18 6.56 1.19 -7.69
C SER A 18 7.95 0.59 -7.88
N ILE A 19 8.06 -0.74 -7.85
CA ILE A 19 9.32 -1.44 -8.11
C ILE A 19 9.74 -1.23 -9.57
N GLY A 20 8.82 -1.34 -10.53
CA GLY A 20 9.08 -1.08 -11.94
C GLY A 20 9.64 0.32 -12.18
N ALA A 21 8.95 1.36 -11.66
CA ALA A 21 9.36 2.75 -11.80
C ALA A 21 10.74 3.04 -11.17
N LEU A 22 11.02 2.45 -10.00
CA LEU A 22 12.33 2.59 -9.37
C LEU A 22 13.44 1.94 -10.20
N ILE A 23 13.22 0.74 -10.75
CA ILE A 23 14.20 0.07 -11.61
C ILE A 23 14.43 0.92 -12.88
N GLU A 24 13.38 1.43 -13.52
CA GLU A 24 13.49 2.30 -14.70
C GLU A 24 14.30 3.57 -14.41
N ALA A 25 14.03 4.22 -13.29
CA ALA A 25 14.79 5.39 -12.87
C ALA A 25 16.28 5.07 -12.68
N TYR A 26 16.61 3.94 -12.03
CA TYR A 26 18.00 3.54 -11.83
C TYR A 26 18.69 3.02 -13.08
N ASN A 27 17.96 2.48 -14.06
CA ASN A 27 18.53 2.18 -15.37
C ASN A 27 19.11 3.42 -16.05
N ILE A 28 18.49 4.59 -15.83
CA ILE A 28 18.93 5.87 -16.38
C ILE A 28 20.01 6.51 -15.50
N LEU A 29 19.75 6.61 -14.19
CA LEU A 29 20.58 7.39 -13.27
C LEU A 29 21.86 6.66 -12.82
N ALA A 30 21.82 5.33 -12.76
CA ALA A 30 22.92 4.50 -12.26
C ALA A 30 22.90 3.10 -12.92
N PRO A 31 23.18 2.98 -14.23
CA PRO A 31 23.08 1.72 -14.96
C PRO A 31 23.92 0.60 -14.33
N GLU A 32 25.10 0.93 -13.80
CA GLU A 32 26.04 -0.01 -13.15
C GLU A 32 25.66 -0.39 -11.70
N ALA A 33 24.55 0.13 -11.17
CA ALA A 33 24.11 -0.22 -9.83
C ALA A 33 23.57 -1.65 -9.76
N GLU A 34 23.93 -2.36 -8.70
CA GLU A 34 23.35 -3.66 -8.37
C GLU A 34 22.01 -3.46 -7.66
N LEU A 35 20.95 -4.07 -8.18
CA LEU A 35 19.60 -3.96 -7.67
C LEU A 35 19.18 -5.29 -7.00
N VAL A 36 18.67 -5.21 -5.77
CA VAL A 36 18.18 -6.38 -5.03
C VAL A 36 16.80 -6.12 -4.40
N GLY A 37 15.98 -7.16 -4.27
CA GLY A 37 14.70 -7.12 -3.58
C GLY A 37 14.69 -8.05 -2.37
N TYR A 38 14.42 -7.55 -1.17
CA TYR A 38 14.25 -8.41 0.01
C TYR A 38 12.89 -9.10 -0.02
N LEU A 39 12.90 -10.43 0.03
CA LEU A 39 11.68 -11.23 -0.12
C LEU A 39 10.79 -11.11 1.12
N HIS A 40 9.52 -10.76 0.92
CA HIS A 40 8.54 -10.53 1.98
C HIS A 40 8.97 -9.42 2.95
N GLY A 41 9.59 -8.35 2.46
CA GLY A 41 9.88 -7.16 3.25
C GLY A 41 10.91 -7.39 4.34
N TYR A 42 10.63 -6.90 5.56
CA TYR A 42 11.51 -7.08 6.72
C TYR A 42 11.75 -8.55 7.09
N ARG A 43 10.88 -9.48 6.67
CA ARG A 43 11.11 -10.92 6.86
C ARG A 43 12.37 -11.36 6.11
N GLY A 44 12.45 -11.02 4.83
CA GLY A 44 13.59 -11.35 3.99
C GLY A 44 14.84 -10.65 4.49
N LEU A 45 14.71 -9.41 4.94
CA LEU A 45 15.84 -8.70 5.52
C LEU A 45 16.36 -9.36 6.81
N LEU A 46 15.50 -9.83 7.71
CA LEU A 46 15.94 -10.53 8.93
C LEU A 46 16.60 -11.89 8.61
N LEU A 47 16.08 -12.60 7.60
CA LEU A 47 16.54 -13.94 7.22
C LEU A 47 17.68 -13.94 6.19
N GLY A 48 18.02 -12.79 5.61
CA GLY A 48 18.96 -12.68 4.48
C GLY A 48 18.40 -13.20 3.14
N ASN A 49 17.08 -13.34 3.02
CA ASN A 49 16.42 -13.81 1.80
C ASN A 49 16.15 -12.63 0.87
N LYS A 50 16.81 -12.63 -0.28
CA LYS A 50 16.70 -11.59 -1.32
C LYS A 50 16.76 -12.20 -2.71
N ILE A 51 16.30 -11.45 -3.69
CA ILE A 51 16.50 -11.73 -5.11
C ILE A 51 17.37 -10.64 -5.72
N GLU A 52 18.18 -11.02 -6.70
CA GLU A 52 18.85 -10.06 -7.57
C GLU A 52 17.92 -9.67 -8.73
N ILE A 53 18.09 -8.47 -9.26
CA ILE A 53 17.32 -7.95 -10.38
C ILE A 53 18.28 -7.81 -11.57
N PRO A 54 18.51 -8.90 -12.34
CA PRO A 54 19.44 -8.90 -13.47
C PRO A 54 18.90 -8.09 -14.66
N ALA A 55 19.76 -7.85 -15.64
CA ALA A 55 19.42 -7.11 -16.87
C ALA A 55 18.14 -7.63 -17.55
N SER A 56 17.92 -8.95 -17.58
CA SER A 56 16.73 -9.56 -18.17
C SER A 56 15.40 -9.13 -17.53
N ILE A 57 15.42 -8.69 -16.27
CA ILE A 57 14.26 -8.08 -15.59
C ILE A 57 14.28 -6.57 -15.82
N ARG A 58 15.45 -5.93 -15.71
CA ARG A 58 15.61 -4.47 -15.86
C ARG A 58 15.15 -3.95 -17.22
N GLU A 59 15.26 -4.76 -18.27
CA GLU A 59 14.82 -4.44 -19.64
C GLU A 59 13.31 -4.65 -19.87
N LYS A 60 12.59 -5.24 -18.91
CA LYS A 60 11.17 -5.63 -19.03
C LYS A 60 10.32 -5.12 -17.87
N THR A 61 10.71 -4.00 -17.28
CA THR A 61 10.02 -3.35 -16.15
C THR A 61 8.59 -2.95 -16.49
N ASN A 62 8.30 -2.69 -17.77
CA ASN A 62 6.96 -2.34 -18.24
C ASN A 62 5.90 -3.38 -17.84
N ILE A 63 6.28 -4.66 -17.76
CA ILE A 63 5.41 -5.75 -17.31
C ILE A 63 4.89 -5.49 -15.90
N LEU A 64 5.71 -4.91 -15.00
CA LEU A 64 5.34 -4.71 -13.60
C LEU A 64 4.17 -3.73 -13.40
N TYR A 65 3.90 -2.84 -14.37
CA TYR A 65 2.75 -1.95 -14.32
C TYR A 65 1.41 -2.64 -14.55
N GLU A 66 1.43 -3.85 -15.14
CA GLU A 66 0.22 -4.62 -15.45
C GLU A 66 -0.25 -5.50 -14.27
N PHE A 67 0.57 -5.63 -13.21
CA PHE A 67 0.29 -6.53 -12.09
C PHE A 67 0.05 -5.79 -10.78
N GLY A 68 -1.01 -6.16 -10.07
CA GLY A 68 -1.20 -5.83 -8.66
C GLY A 68 -0.27 -6.64 -7.74
N GLY A 69 -0.41 -6.44 -6.43
CA GLY A 69 0.40 -7.15 -5.44
C GLY A 69 1.89 -6.76 -5.46
N SER A 70 2.74 -7.56 -4.83
CA SER A 70 4.19 -7.34 -4.76
C SER A 70 4.94 -8.53 -5.36
N PRO A 71 5.77 -8.35 -6.41
CA PRO A 71 6.53 -9.43 -7.03
C PRO A 71 7.59 -10.02 -6.08
N ILE A 72 8.03 -9.25 -5.08
CA ILE A 72 8.98 -9.69 -4.05
C ILE A 72 8.25 -10.18 -2.78
N GLY A 73 6.93 -10.37 -2.82
CA GLY A 73 6.12 -10.68 -1.65
C GLY A 73 6.02 -9.52 -0.66
N ASN A 74 5.26 -9.67 0.41
CA ASN A 74 5.02 -8.63 1.41
C ASN A 74 4.88 -9.26 2.82
N SER A 75 5.13 -8.51 3.90
CA SER A 75 4.86 -8.96 5.27
C SER A 75 4.51 -7.82 6.22
N ARG A 76 3.81 -8.16 7.32
CA ARG A 76 3.44 -7.25 8.41
C ARG A 76 4.33 -7.49 9.64
N ILE A 77 5.64 -7.35 9.47
CA ILE A 77 6.61 -7.48 10.57
C ILE A 77 6.94 -6.09 11.12
N LYS A 78 6.88 -5.95 12.44
CA LYS A 78 7.37 -4.78 13.16
C LYS A 78 8.68 -5.16 13.85
N LEU A 79 9.78 -4.49 13.49
CA LEU A 79 11.10 -4.76 14.09
C LEU A 79 11.15 -4.41 15.59
N THR A 80 10.24 -3.56 16.06
CA THR A 80 10.06 -3.24 17.48
C THR A 80 9.45 -4.37 18.30
N ASN A 81 8.86 -5.40 17.66
CA ASN A 81 8.24 -6.52 18.36
C ASN A 81 9.14 -7.77 18.31
N ALA A 82 10.18 -7.76 19.14
CA ALA A 82 11.14 -8.86 19.23
C ALA A 82 10.48 -10.20 19.58
N GLU A 83 9.51 -10.21 20.50
CA GLU A 83 8.80 -11.43 20.89
C GLU A 83 8.08 -12.09 19.71
N ASN A 84 7.42 -11.30 18.86
CA ASN A 84 6.76 -11.82 17.67
C ASN A 84 7.77 -12.36 16.65
N CYS A 85 8.89 -11.65 16.45
CA CYS A 85 9.96 -12.11 15.57
C CYS A 85 10.59 -13.43 16.07
N ILE A 86 10.78 -13.59 17.38
CA ILE A 86 11.26 -14.83 18.01
C ILE A 86 10.24 -15.95 17.84
N LYS A 87 8.97 -15.71 18.17
CA LYS A 87 7.89 -16.71 18.06
C LYS A 87 7.76 -17.25 16.63
N ARG A 88 7.99 -16.40 15.64
CA ARG A 88 7.94 -16.76 14.21
C ARG A 88 9.26 -17.30 13.66
N GLY A 89 10.31 -17.39 14.48
CA GLY A 89 11.62 -17.91 14.10
C GLY A 89 12.40 -17.00 13.14
N TYR A 90 12.12 -15.69 13.14
CA TYR A 90 12.85 -14.72 12.31
C TYR A 90 14.16 -14.26 12.95
N ILE A 91 14.25 -14.37 14.27
CA ILE A 91 15.46 -14.12 15.07
C ILE A 91 15.53 -15.13 16.24
N LYS A 92 16.69 -15.23 16.88
CA LYS A 92 16.90 -16.05 18.08
C LYS A 92 16.53 -15.29 19.35
N LYS A 93 16.28 -16.04 20.43
CA LYS A 93 16.03 -15.46 21.76
C LYS A 93 17.24 -14.61 22.21
N GLY A 94 16.97 -13.39 22.64
CA GLY A 94 18.00 -12.42 23.06
C GLY A 94 18.59 -11.57 21.94
N GLU A 95 18.19 -11.80 20.69
CA GLU A 95 18.56 -10.92 19.57
C GLU A 95 17.61 -9.72 19.45
N ASP A 96 18.14 -8.62 18.93
CA ASP A 96 17.38 -7.41 18.62
C ASP A 96 17.12 -7.38 17.10
N PRO A 97 15.85 -7.43 16.63
CA PRO A 97 15.52 -7.45 15.21
C PRO A 97 16.12 -6.26 14.43
N LEU A 98 16.17 -5.07 15.03
CA LEU A 98 16.76 -3.89 14.37
C LEU A 98 18.25 -4.12 14.08
N LYS A 99 18.98 -4.67 15.06
CA LYS A 99 20.41 -4.97 14.92
C LYS A 99 20.68 -6.09 13.93
N ILE A 100 19.82 -7.11 13.89
CA ILE A 100 19.93 -8.20 12.92
C ILE A 100 19.71 -7.68 11.50
N ALA A 101 18.65 -6.90 11.28
CA ALA A 101 18.37 -6.26 10.00
C ALA A 101 19.52 -5.33 9.56
N ALA A 102 20.05 -4.50 10.47
CA ALA A 102 21.18 -3.64 10.20
C ALA A 102 22.45 -4.43 9.80
N LYS A 103 22.79 -5.48 10.56
CA LYS A 103 23.92 -6.37 10.23
C LYS A 103 23.74 -7.02 8.86
N GLN A 104 22.52 -7.40 8.49
CA GLN A 104 22.25 -7.98 7.18
C GLN A 104 22.44 -6.95 6.06
N LEU A 105 21.98 -5.70 6.22
CA LEU A 105 22.24 -4.61 5.25
C LEU A 105 23.75 -4.36 5.06
N MET A 106 24.52 -4.35 6.16
CA MET A 106 25.98 -4.20 6.11
C MET A 106 26.64 -5.37 5.39
N LYS A 107 26.25 -6.61 5.74
CA LYS A 107 26.75 -7.85 5.12
C LYS A 107 26.47 -7.86 3.62
N ASP A 108 25.31 -7.37 3.21
CA ASP A 108 24.91 -7.31 1.81
C ASP A 108 25.52 -6.13 1.06
N GLY A 109 26.12 -5.16 1.76
CA GLY A 109 26.74 -3.98 1.16
C GLY A 109 25.73 -2.95 0.61
N ILE A 110 24.53 -2.86 1.19
CA ILE A 110 23.46 -1.97 0.70
C ILE A 110 23.77 -0.49 0.99
N ASN A 111 23.81 0.33 -0.07
CA ASN A 111 24.03 1.76 0.05
C ASN A 111 22.71 2.56 0.13
N ILE A 112 21.69 2.12 -0.60
CA ILE A 112 20.37 2.76 -0.64
C ILE A 112 19.30 1.70 -0.38
N LEU A 113 18.38 1.99 0.53
CA LEU A 113 17.21 1.17 0.81
C LEU A 113 15.93 1.94 0.49
N HIS A 114 15.18 1.45 -0.49
CA HIS A 114 13.82 1.88 -0.78
C HIS A 114 12.83 1.03 -0.01
N THR A 115 11.97 1.69 0.79
CA THR A 115 10.90 1.01 1.53
C THR A 115 9.54 1.46 1.01
N ILE A 116 8.74 0.52 0.51
CA ILE A 116 7.40 0.81 0.00
C ILE A 116 6.37 0.32 1.03
N GLY A 117 5.83 1.24 1.82
CA GLY A 117 4.97 0.92 2.95
C GLY A 117 4.33 2.14 3.61
N GLY A 118 3.52 1.89 4.63
CA GLY A 118 2.90 2.96 5.45
C GLY A 118 3.82 3.49 6.54
N ASP A 119 3.28 4.23 7.50
CA ASP A 119 4.01 4.92 8.56
C ASP A 119 4.95 4.01 9.37
N ASP A 120 4.45 2.86 9.83
CA ASP A 120 5.26 1.88 10.55
C ASP A 120 6.52 1.49 9.76
N THR A 121 6.38 1.32 8.44
CA THR A 121 7.49 0.90 7.57
C THR A 121 8.53 1.99 7.45
N ASN A 122 8.11 3.22 7.15
CA ASN A 122 9.03 4.34 6.97
C ASN A 122 9.71 4.74 8.30
N THR A 123 8.99 4.62 9.42
CA THR A 123 9.56 4.81 10.77
C THR A 123 10.66 3.79 11.06
N MET A 124 10.45 2.51 10.76
CA MET A 124 11.47 1.47 10.95
C MET A 124 12.69 1.70 10.04
N ALA A 125 12.46 2.13 8.81
CA ALA A 125 13.54 2.44 7.87
C ALA A 125 14.41 3.61 8.38
N ALA A 126 13.80 4.66 8.93
CA ALA A 126 14.52 5.76 9.57
C ALA A 126 15.35 5.29 10.77
N GLN A 127 14.81 4.41 11.61
CA GLN A 127 15.55 3.82 12.74
C GLN A 127 16.76 3.00 12.28
N LEU A 128 16.64 2.23 11.19
CA LEU A 128 17.76 1.50 10.60
C LEU A 128 18.86 2.45 10.11
N SER A 129 18.51 3.52 9.41
CA SER A 129 19.48 4.53 8.95
C SER A 129 20.22 5.18 10.13
N PHE A 130 19.49 5.60 11.18
CA PHE A 130 20.07 6.17 12.39
C PHE A 130 21.02 5.20 13.10
N TYR A 131 20.60 3.93 13.25
CA TYR A 131 21.42 2.91 13.90
C TYR A 131 22.70 2.66 13.10
N LEU A 132 22.61 2.52 11.78
CA LEU A 132 23.76 2.25 10.92
C LEU A 132 24.74 3.44 10.89
N ASN A 133 24.24 4.67 10.82
CA ASN A 133 25.08 5.86 10.86
C ASN A 133 25.90 5.95 12.16
N LYS A 134 25.28 5.64 13.32
CA LYS A 134 25.99 5.54 14.61
C LYS A 134 27.06 4.44 14.64
N ASN A 135 26.99 3.47 13.74
CA ASN A 135 27.94 2.36 13.61
C ASN A 135 28.86 2.52 12.37
N ASN A 136 29.08 3.76 11.92
CA ASN A 136 29.97 4.11 10.79
C ASN A 136 29.57 3.44 9.46
N TYR A 137 28.29 3.17 9.27
CA TYR A 137 27.74 2.66 8.01
C TYR A 137 26.71 3.63 7.45
N ASN A 138 27.03 4.23 6.29
CA ASN A 138 26.14 5.19 5.66
C ASN A 138 25.12 4.46 4.77
N LEU A 139 23.90 4.33 5.29
CA LEU A 139 22.73 3.87 4.54
C LEU A 139 21.82 5.05 4.24
N THR A 140 21.56 5.29 2.96
CA THR A 140 20.49 6.19 2.53
C THR A 140 19.17 5.42 2.52
N VAL A 141 18.13 5.98 3.15
CA VAL A 141 16.79 5.40 3.13
C VAL A 141 15.86 6.35 2.39
N VAL A 142 15.08 5.81 1.45
CA VAL A 142 14.05 6.55 0.73
C VAL A 142 12.72 5.81 0.90
N GLY A 143 11.79 6.43 1.61
CA GLY A 143 10.46 5.87 1.88
C GLY A 143 9.48 6.24 0.79
N LEU A 144 8.75 5.25 0.26
CA LEU A 144 7.61 5.46 -0.64
C LEU A 144 6.32 5.28 0.17
N PRO A 145 5.53 6.36 0.37
CA PRO A 145 4.35 6.34 1.23
C PRO A 145 3.23 5.54 0.55
N LYS A 146 2.98 4.33 1.07
CA LYS A 146 2.01 3.39 0.53
C LYS A 146 0.93 3.10 1.56
N THR A 147 -0.31 3.40 1.22
CA THR A 147 -1.52 3.01 1.96
C THR A 147 -2.73 3.28 1.08
N VAL A 148 -3.80 2.51 1.28
CA VAL A 148 -5.10 2.77 0.65
C VAL A 148 -5.91 3.79 1.44
N ASP A 149 -5.56 4.01 2.71
CA ASP A 149 -6.26 4.89 3.63
C ASP A 149 -5.88 6.37 3.47
N ASN A 150 -4.83 6.68 2.68
CA ASN A 150 -4.27 8.02 2.48
C ASN A 150 -3.94 8.80 3.77
N ASP A 151 -3.47 8.09 4.80
CA ASP A 151 -3.32 8.60 6.17
C ASP A 151 -1.86 8.91 6.57
N VAL A 152 -0.95 9.02 5.62
CA VAL A 152 0.48 9.29 5.87
C VAL A 152 0.78 10.79 5.83
N TYR A 153 0.98 11.42 6.99
CA TYR A 153 1.31 12.85 7.09
C TYR A 153 2.82 13.11 6.87
N PRO A 154 3.24 14.19 6.18
CA PRO A 154 2.45 15.29 5.58
C PRO A 154 2.14 15.11 4.09
N ILE A 155 2.04 13.87 3.60
CA ILE A 155 1.91 13.60 2.16
C ILE A 155 0.44 13.77 1.74
N THR A 156 0.21 14.53 0.67
CA THR A 156 -1.16 14.74 0.14
C THR A 156 -1.79 13.46 -0.42
N GLN A 157 -0.99 12.64 -1.11
CA GLN A 157 -1.45 11.45 -1.80
C GLN A 157 -0.47 10.29 -1.64
N THR A 158 -0.94 9.20 -1.05
CA THR A 158 -0.19 7.95 -0.91
C THR A 158 -0.41 7.03 -2.10
N LEU A 159 0.58 6.19 -2.37
CA LEU A 159 0.54 5.24 -3.46
C LEU A 159 -0.54 4.17 -3.21
N GLY A 160 -1.39 3.98 -4.22
CA GLY A 160 -2.45 2.97 -4.25
C GLY A 160 -3.82 3.43 -3.71
N ALA A 161 -3.93 4.60 -3.07
CA ALA A 161 -5.20 5.06 -2.51
C ALA A 161 -6.22 5.41 -3.60
N TRP A 162 -5.82 6.17 -4.62
CA TRP A 162 -6.72 6.54 -5.72
C TRP A 162 -7.23 5.31 -6.48
N THR A 163 -6.34 4.40 -6.89
CA THR A 163 -6.75 3.17 -7.57
C THR A 163 -7.68 2.32 -6.69
N ALA A 164 -7.44 2.25 -5.38
CA ALA A 164 -8.35 1.54 -4.48
C ALA A 164 -9.76 2.17 -4.46
N ALA A 165 -9.85 3.50 -4.39
CA ALA A 165 -11.12 4.22 -4.39
C ALA A 165 -11.86 4.09 -5.73
N GLU A 166 -11.16 4.21 -6.86
CA GLU A 166 -11.73 4.04 -8.19
C GLU A 166 -12.31 2.62 -8.36
N GLN A 167 -11.55 1.60 -7.96
CA GLN A 167 -12.02 0.21 -8.05
C GLN A 167 -13.18 -0.06 -7.08
N GLY A 168 -13.19 0.57 -5.91
CA GLY A 168 -14.35 0.57 -5.01
C GLY A 168 -15.59 1.15 -5.67
N ALA A 169 -15.44 2.29 -6.39
CA ALA A 169 -16.55 2.93 -7.08
C ALA A 169 -17.08 2.07 -8.23
N ILE A 170 -16.20 1.45 -9.01
CA ILE A 170 -16.57 0.51 -10.09
C ILE A 170 -17.30 -0.71 -9.51
N PHE A 171 -16.81 -1.25 -8.40
CA PHE A 171 -17.47 -2.38 -7.74
C PHE A 171 -18.88 -1.99 -7.28
N PHE A 172 -19.02 -0.85 -6.59
CA PHE A 172 -20.32 -0.35 -6.15
C PHE A 172 -21.27 -0.13 -7.32
N GLU A 173 -20.78 0.47 -8.41
CA GLU A 173 -21.57 0.75 -9.62
C GLU A 173 -22.25 -0.50 -10.18
N ASN A 174 -21.54 -1.63 -10.20
CA ASN A 174 -22.10 -2.90 -10.66
C ASN A 174 -23.24 -3.39 -9.75
N ILE A 175 -23.14 -3.16 -8.44
CA ILE A 175 -24.17 -3.57 -7.48
C ILE A 175 -25.35 -2.61 -7.47
N ALA A 176 -25.08 -1.30 -7.46
CA ALA A 176 -26.09 -0.25 -7.50
C ALA A 176 -26.93 -0.30 -8.77
N ASN A 177 -26.38 -0.82 -9.88
CA ASN A 177 -27.15 -1.04 -11.11
C ASN A 177 -28.31 -2.04 -10.96
N GLU A 178 -28.27 -2.92 -9.95
CA GLU A 178 -29.30 -3.93 -9.68
C GLU A 178 -30.32 -3.45 -8.61
N ASN A 179 -30.37 -2.15 -8.27
CA ASN A 179 -31.26 -1.61 -7.24
C ASN A 179 -32.77 -1.79 -7.55
N THR A 180 -33.13 -2.10 -8.80
CA THR A 180 -34.53 -2.28 -9.23
C THR A 180 -35.02 -3.72 -9.13
N THR A 181 -34.22 -4.64 -8.60
CA THR A 181 -34.56 -6.08 -8.54
C THR A 181 -35.68 -6.41 -7.55
N SER A 182 -35.90 -5.56 -6.54
CA SER A 182 -36.94 -5.74 -5.53
C SER A 182 -37.49 -4.40 -5.06
N SER A 183 -38.77 -4.36 -4.65
CA SER A 183 -39.40 -3.18 -4.06
C SER A 183 -38.94 -2.89 -2.62
N ARG A 184 -38.17 -3.80 -2.01
CA ARG A 184 -37.57 -3.65 -0.67
C ARG A 184 -36.14 -4.14 -0.71
N GLN A 185 -35.21 -3.25 -1.02
CA GLN A 185 -33.79 -3.52 -1.06
C GLN A 185 -33.02 -2.44 -0.30
N LEU A 186 -32.02 -2.87 0.46
CA LEU A 186 -31.01 -2.01 1.06
C LEU A 186 -29.65 -2.52 0.59
N ILE A 187 -28.84 -1.64 0.01
CA ILE A 187 -27.48 -1.96 -0.44
C ILE A 187 -26.51 -1.30 0.52
N ILE A 188 -25.72 -2.12 1.21
CA ILE A 188 -24.64 -1.65 2.09
C ILE A 188 -23.31 -2.06 1.45
N HIS A 189 -22.46 -1.07 1.18
CA HIS A 189 -21.10 -1.30 0.70
C HIS A 189 -20.11 -0.94 1.80
N GLU A 190 -19.61 -1.95 2.50
CA GLU A 190 -18.53 -1.78 3.48
C GLU A 190 -17.20 -1.61 2.75
N VAL A 191 -16.53 -0.48 2.98
CA VAL A 191 -15.22 -0.14 2.41
C VAL A 191 -14.16 -0.20 3.50
N MET A 192 -12.94 -0.61 3.13
CA MET A 192 -11.79 -0.57 4.05
C MET A 192 -11.54 0.85 4.56
N GLY A 193 -10.99 0.97 5.78
CA GLY A 193 -10.69 2.26 6.40
C GLY A 193 -10.93 2.20 7.91
N ARG A 194 -9.95 1.66 8.65
CA ARG A 194 -10.16 1.32 10.07
C ARG A 194 -10.35 2.55 10.96
N HIS A 195 -9.52 3.56 10.75
CA HIS A 195 -9.47 4.77 11.57
C HIS A 195 -9.55 6.04 10.73
N CYS A 196 -9.52 5.90 9.41
CA CYS A 196 -9.62 7.00 8.46
C CYS A 196 -10.65 6.65 7.39
N GLY A 197 -11.61 7.54 7.19
CA GLY A 197 -12.69 7.42 6.23
C GLY A 197 -12.36 7.90 4.83
N TRP A 198 -11.11 8.31 4.56
CA TRP A 198 -10.73 8.86 3.26
C TRP A 198 -11.08 7.91 2.13
N LEU A 199 -10.77 6.61 2.26
CA LEU A 199 -11.05 5.64 1.20
C LEU A 199 -12.55 5.52 0.92
N THR A 200 -13.39 5.47 1.96
CA THR A 200 -14.85 5.44 1.85
C THR A 200 -15.38 6.71 1.19
N ALA A 201 -14.98 7.89 1.69
CA ALA A 201 -15.42 9.18 1.17
C ALA A 201 -15.00 9.38 -0.29
N TYR A 202 -13.75 9.04 -0.62
CA TYR A 202 -13.23 9.17 -1.98
C TYR A 202 -13.85 8.13 -2.93
N THR A 203 -14.15 6.92 -2.45
CA THR A 203 -14.92 5.92 -3.21
C THR A 203 -16.30 6.45 -3.59
N ALA A 204 -17.03 7.04 -2.62
CA ALA A 204 -18.33 7.64 -2.89
C ALA A 204 -18.23 8.83 -3.86
N LYS A 205 -17.22 9.69 -3.70
CA LYS A 205 -16.93 10.79 -4.65
C LYS A 205 -16.70 10.26 -6.07
N GLU A 206 -15.82 9.28 -6.24
CA GLU A 206 -15.53 8.69 -7.56
C GLU A 206 -16.78 8.04 -8.16
N TYR A 207 -17.62 7.41 -7.34
CA TYR A 207 -18.91 6.89 -7.78
C TYR A 207 -19.85 7.99 -8.29
N HIS A 208 -20.05 9.07 -7.51
CA HIS A 208 -20.88 10.20 -7.92
C HIS A 208 -20.37 10.85 -9.21
N ASP A 209 -19.06 10.99 -9.37
CA ASP A 209 -18.46 11.56 -10.58
C ASP A 209 -18.66 10.67 -11.81
N ARG A 210 -18.78 9.34 -11.62
CA ARG A 210 -19.15 8.40 -12.68
C ARG A 210 -20.65 8.45 -12.97
N LEU A 211 -21.48 8.51 -11.93
CA LEU A 211 -22.94 8.58 -12.06
C LEU A 211 -23.38 9.82 -12.84
N LYS A 212 -22.79 11.00 -12.57
CA LYS A 212 -23.04 12.27 -13.28
C LYS A 212 -22.73 12.22 -14.79
N LYS A 213 -21.94 11.26 -15.26
CA LYS A 213 -21.58 11.09 -16.68
C LYS A 213 -22.58 10.23 -17.44
N ARG A 214 -23.57 9.62 -16.75
CA ARG A 214 -24.60 8.79 -17.37
C ARG A 214 -25.73 9.64 -17.94
N ASN A 215 -26.41 9.09 -18.94
CA ASN A 215 -27.65 9.64 -19.45
C ASN A 215 -28.83 9.00 -18.70
N PHE A 216 -29.86 9.80 -18.43
CA PHE A 216 -31.04 9.41 -17.66
C PHE A 216 -32.30 9.65 -18.50
N LEU A 217 -33.35 8.87 -18.22
CA LEU A 217 -34.68 8.97 -18.83
C LEU A 217 -35.72 9.02 -17.70
N PRO A 218 -35.91 10.18 -17.04
CA PRO A 218 -36.77 10.30 -15.87
C PRO A 218 -38.23 9.89 -16.13
N GLU A 219 -38.72 10.04 -17.37
CA GLU A 219 -40.07 9.63 -17.78
C GLU A 219 -40.27 8.10 -17.70
N LEU A 220 -39.19 7.32 -17.75
CA LEU A 220 -39.17 5.87 -17.52
C LEU A 220 -38.74 5.52 -16.10
N LEU A 221 -38.71 6.50 -15.19
CA LEU A 221 -38.21 6.37 -13.83
C LEU A 221 -36.72 5.96 -13.77
N ILE A 222 -35.97 6.21 -14.84
CA ILE A 222 -34.51 6.08 -14.87
C ILE A 222 -33.94 7.45 -14.54
N ASP A 223 -34.00 7.82 -13.26
CA ASP A 223 -33.51 9.09 -12.70
C ASP A 223 -32.25 8.86 -11.88
N GLN A 224 -31.32 9.79 -11.92
CA GLN A 224 -30.05 9.74 -11.21
C GLN A 224 -30.23 9.46 -9.72
N GLN A 225 -31.21 10.09 -9.07
CA GLN A 225 -31.46 9.93 -7.63
C GLN A 225 -31.72 8.48 -7.23
N ARG A 226 -32.26 7.65 -8.12
CA ARG A 226 -32.56 6.23 -7.85
C ARG A 226 -31.32 5.34 -7.89
N TRP A 227 -30.22 5.82 -8.45
CA TRP A 227 -28.92 5.14 -8.44
C TRP A 227 -27.93 5.85 -7.52
N ASP A 228 -28.28 6.98 -6.89
CA ASP A 228 -27.33 7.73 -6.07
C ASP A 228 -27.09 7.04 -4.71
N VAL A 229 -26.10 7.55 -3.96
CA VAL A 229 -25.82 7.07 -2.60
C VAL A 229 -26.64 7.89 -1.60
N ASP A 230 -27.48 7.23 -0.80
CA ASP A 230 -28.30 7.89 0.21
C ASP A 230 -27.46 8.47 1.36
N ALA A 231 -26.45 7.73 1.81
CA ALA A 231 -25.60 8.12 2.93
C ALA A 231 -24.18 7.54 2.84
N VAL A 232 -23.22 8.29 3.37
CA VAL A 232 -21.82 7.87 3.49
C VAL A 232 -21.41 7.97 4.96
N TYR A 233 -21.03 6.84 5.54
CA TYR A 233 -20.59 6.75 6.93
C TYR A 233 -19.09 6.52 7.00
N ILE A 234 -18.40 7.30 7.82
CA ILE A 234 -16.94 7.21 8.03
C ILE A 234 -16.61 7.07 9.52
N PRO A 235 -15.48 6.43 9.89
CA PRO A 235 -15.12 6.19 11.29
C PRO A 235 -14.92 7.47 12.12
N GLU A 236 -14.73 8.63 11.48
CA GLU A 236 -14.62 9.93 12.14
C GLU A 236 -15.98 10.56 12.51
N MET A 237 -17.10 9.99 12.05
CA MET A 237 -18.45 10.46 12.37
C MET A 237 -19.03 9.76 13.60
N ASP A 238 -19.73 10.52 14.43
CA ASP A 238 -20.63 9.97 15.43
C ASP A 238 -21.94 9.56 14.72
N ILE A 239 -22.35 8.30 14.88
CA ILE A 239 -23.59 7.76 14.28
C ILE A 239 -24.61 7.53 15.38
N ASP A 240 -25.75 8.24 15.29
CA ASP A 240 -26.93 8.00 16.12
C ASP A 240 -27.90 7.07 15.39
N PHE A 241 -27.81 5.77 15.70
CA PHE A 241 -28.62 4.76 15.01
C PHE A 241 -30.13 4.93 15.24
N ASP A 242 -30.53 5.44 16.40
CA ASP A 242 -31.94 5.66 16.71
C ASP A 242 -32.49 6.84 15.89
N ALA A 243 -31.69 7.89 15.67
CA ALA A 243 -32.07 9.00 14.80
C ALA A 243 -32.16 8.57 13.32
N GLU A 244 -31.28 7.70 12.84
CA GLU A 244 -31.25 7.23 11.44
C GLU A 244 -32.38 6.25 11.10
N CYS A 245 -32.97 5.58 12.10
CA CYS A 245 -34.03 4.59 11.89
C CYS A 245 -35.47 5.14 12.00
N ASN A 246 -35.65 6.40 12.42
CA ASN A 246 -36.95 7.03 12.67
C ASN A 246 -37.39 7.95 11.52
#